data_AF-A0A518IKS4-F1
#
_entry.id   AF-A0A518IKS4-F1
#
_cell.length_a   1.000
_cell.length_b   1.000
_cell.length_c   1.000
_cell.angle_alpha   90.00
_cell.angle_beta   90.00
_cell.angle_gamma   90.00
#
_symmetry.space_group_name_H-M   'P 1'
#
loop_
_entity.id
_entity.type
_entity.pdbx_description
1 polymer ?
#
loop_
_entity_poly.entity_id
_entity_poly.type
_entity_poly.pdbx_seq_one_letter_code
_entity_poly.pdbx_strand_id
1 'polypeptide(L)'
;MTEGYLLELDFIKQLKKVVTWFKQQGGQPKLTVQPERNMVGGRPPIRYITKVPYSTCIIKKRSVNSYDLDGDERVGQEYLVMVDGDNPIPVFLTHYEFNGNQKQMIEFVGDNINGEIKLILGGNETDFISLVAKDVTSENITAALEKLPSIGESNMRVSIFPGRWLIEFVGDLAGTTLDLFEVDLHEDAEFQVHVSETMWADSREEAEVHYPIKLIGEYDGDDNAINDAVAAGSIGTAEWFPGIGYVSNLNECREYNGDGTPNL
;
A
#
# COMPACT_ATOMS: atom_id res chain seq x y z
N MET A 1 -21.64 42.89 -22.02
CA MET A 1 -20.86 43.70 -21.07
C MET A 1 -20.40 42.76 -19.97
N THR A 2 -19.15 42.32 -20.05
CA THR A 2 -18.54 41.41 -19.07
C THR A 2 -17.95 42.25 -17.94
N GLU A 3 -18.50 42.11 -16.73
CA GLU A 3 -17.94 42.71 -15.52
C GLU A 3 -16.60 42.05 -15.22
N GLY A 4 -15.51 42.75 -15.54
CA GLY A 4 -14.17 42.35 -15.14
C GLY A 4 -14.02 42.56 -13.64
N TYR A 5 -13.89 41.47 -12.89
CA TYR A 5 -13.50 41.54 -11.48
C TYR A 5 -12.09 42.13 -11.39
N LEU A 6 -12.01 43.40 -11.02
CA LEU A 6 -10.76 44.05 -10.65
C LEU A 6 -10.33 43.45 -9.31
N LEU A 7 -9.33 42.57 -9.35
CA LEU A 7 -8.65 42.11 -8.14
C LEU A 7 -8.12 43.34 -7.40
N GLU A 8 -8.54 43.51 -6.15
CA GLU A 8 -8.10 44.64 -5.34
C GLU A 8 -6.57 44.64 -5.24
N LEU A 9 -5.98 45.84 -5.35
CA LEU A 9 -4.53 46.07 -5.27
C LEU A 9 -3.88 45.42 -4.03
N ASP A 10 -4.65 45.20 -2.98
CA ASP A 10 -4.16 44.57 -1.75
C ASP A 10 -3.95 43.06 -1.90
N PHE A 11 -4.82 42.36 -2.63
CA PHE A 11 -4.66 40.93 -2.91
C PHE A 11 -3.39 40.66 -3.72
N ILE A 12 -3.13 41.48 -4.76
CA ILE A 12 -1.91 41.39 -5.57
C ILE A 12 -0.65 41.62 -4.71
N LYS A 13 -0.71 42.54 -3.73
CA LYS A 13 0.41 42.78 -2.80
C LYS A 13 0.63 41.59 -1.87
N GLN A 14 -0.44 40.99 -1.35
CA GLN A 14 -0.34 39.79 -0.50
C GLN A 14 0.25 38.60 -1.27
N LEU A 15 -0.22 38.38 -2.50
CA LEU A 15 0.28 37.30 -3.35
C LEU A 15 1.77 37.47 -3.69
N LYS A 16 2.20 38.71 -3.99
CA LYS A 16 3.62 39.01 -4.21
C LYS A 16 4.48 38.73 -2.97
N LYS A 17 3.99 39.02 -1.76
CA LYS A 17 4.72 38.68 -0.51
C LYS A 17 4.90 37.18 -0.36
N VAL A 18 3.85 36.39 -0.62
CA VAL A 18 3.90 34.92 -0.55
C VAL A 18 4.88 34.37 -1.59
N VAL A 19 4.82 34.83 -2.84
CA VAL A 19 5.73 34.40 -3.90
C VAL A 19 7.18 34.79 -3.61
N THR A 20 7.43 35.99 -3.10
CA THR A 20 8.79 36.41 -2.70
C THR A 20 9.33 35.58 -1.54
N TRP A 21 8.50 35.30 -0.53
CA TRP A 21 8.86 34.42 0.57
C TRP A 21 9.21 33.01 0.06
N PHE A 22 8.39 32.45 -0.85
CA PHE A 22 8.61 31.12 -1.44
C PHE A 22 9.93 31.04 -2.24
N LYS A 23 10.23 32.08 -3.04
CA LYS A 23 11.49 32.17 -3.80
C LYS A 23 12.72 32.30 -2.90
N GLN A 24 12.60 33.00 -1.76
CA GLN A 24 13.68 33.13 -0.79
C GLN A 24 14.01 31.81 -0.07
N GLN A 25 13.05 30.89 0.02
CA GLN A 25 13.25 29.56 0.61
C GLN A 25 13.87 28.53 -0.36
N GLY A 26 14.31 28.94 -1.57
CA GLY A 26 15.03 28.06 -2.49
C GLY A 26 14.15 27.08 -3.29
N GLY A 27 12.86 27.36 -3.45
CA GLY A 27 11.97 26.65 -4.38
C GLY A 27 11.45 25.30 -3.90
N GLN A 28 12.01 24.73 -2.83
CA GLN A 28 11.39 23.63 -2.09
C GLN A 28 11.60 23.88 -0.60
N PRO A 29 10.56 23.86 0.24
CA PRO A 29 10.77 23.89 1.68
C PRO A 29 11.62 22.68 2.03
N LYS A 30 12.87 22.92 2.45
CA LYS A 30 13.59 21.92 3.24
C LYS A 30 12.71 21.66 4.45
N LEU A 31 12.03 20.51 4.45
CA LEU A 31 11.39 19.95 5.62
C LEU A 31 12.48 19.84 6.68
N THR A 32 12.57 20.89 7.49
CA THR A 32 13.44 20.89 8.65
C THR A 32 12.73 19.94 9.59
N VAL A 33 13.25 18.72 9.71
CA VAL A 33 12.77 17.71 10.66
C VAL A 33 12.65 18.42 11.99
N GLN A 34 11.42 18.78 12.39
CA GLN A 34 11.24 19.49 13.64
C GLN A 34 11.64 18.48 14.72
N PRO A 35 12.56 18.84 15.64
CA PRO A 35 12.84 17.97 16.78
C PRO A 35 11.51 17.69 17.46
N GLU A 36 11.24 16.41 17.73
CA GLU A 36 9.97 15.91 18.28
C GLU A 36 9.45 16.87 19.35
N ARG A 37 8.56 17.77 18.93
CA ARG A 37 7.86 18.61 19.89
C ARG A 37 7.03 17.63 20.68
N ASN A 38 7.09 17.73 22.00
CA ASN A 38 6.08 17.15 22.89
C ASN A 38 4.71 17.67 22.44
N MET A 39 4.14 17.04 21.41
CA MET A 39 2.82 17.35 20.91
C MET A 39 1.89 16.84 21.99
N VAL A 40 1.42 17.78 22.80
CA VAL A 40 0.34 17.56 23.76
C VAL A 40 -1.00 17.29 23.02
N GLY A 41 -1.00 17.32 21.68
CA GLY A 41 -2.07 16.80 20.84
C GLY A 41 -1.75 15.38 20.34
N GLY A 42 -2.76 14.50 20.33
CA GLY A 42 -2.62 13.16 19.76
C GLY A 42 -2.16 13.21 18.30
N ARG A 43 -1.32 12.24 17.89
CA ARG A 43 -0.97 12.09 16.48
C ARG A 43 -2.24 11.77 15.68
N PRO A 44 -2.39 12.30 14.45
CA PRO A 44 -3.57 12.01 13.64
C PRO A 44 -3.66 10.51 13.33
N PRO A 45 -4.86 9.97 13.09
CA PRO A 45 -5.03 8.63 12.54
C PRO A 45 -4.26 8.50 11.22
N ILE A 46 -3.75 7.30 10.97
CA ILE A 46 -3.05 6.96 9.73
C ILE A 46 -3.85 5.95 8.91
N ARG A 47 -3.69 6.00 7.59
CA ARG A 47 -4.02 4.89 6.68
C ARG A 47 -2.72 4.27 6.23
N TYR A 48 -2.66 2.94 6.21
CA TYR A 48 -1.42 2.22 5.94
C TYR A 48 -1.62 1.03 5.00
N ILE A 49 -0.51 0.51 4.49
CA ILE A 49 -0.41 -0.74 3.73
C ILE A 49 0.63 -1.64 4.42
N THR A 50 0.29 -2.89 4.74
CA THR A 50 1.21 -3.80 5.44
C THR A 50 2.40 -4.21 4.57
N LYS A 51 3.61 -4.23 5.14
CA LYS A 51 4.83 -4.64 4.42
C LYS A 51 5.07 -6.14 4.41
N VAL A 52 4.58 -6.81 5.46
CA VAL A 52 4.81 -8.23 5.72
C VAL A 52 3.48 -8.86 6.13
N PRO A 53 3.32 -10.17 5.89
CA PRO A 53 2.20 -10.89 6.46
C PRO A 53 2.40 -11.04 7.98
N TYR A 54 1.32 -11.25 8.74
CA TYR A 54 1.36 -11.24 10.21
C TYR A 54 0.24 -12.05 10.87
N SER A 55 0.61 -12.80 11.92
CA SER A 55 -0.30 -13.48 12.82
C SER A 55 0.18 -13.43 14.26
N THR A 56 -0.70 -13.09 15.20
CA THR A 56 -0.37 -13.21 16.64
C THR A 56 -0.27 -14.67 17.05
N CYS A 57 -1.15 -15.52 16.49
CA CYS A 57 -1.28 -16.94 16.82
C CYS A 57 -1.54 -17.76 15.56
N ILE A 58 -1.21 -19.06 15.61
CA ILE A 58 -1.58 -20.05 14.59
C ILE A 58 -2.30 -21.22 15.21
N ILE A 59 -3.09 -21.92 14.40
CA ILE A 59 -3.71 -23.20 14.77
C ILE A 59 -2.76 -24.33 14.40
N LYS A 60 -2.39 -25.18 15.37
CA LYS A 60 -1.65 -26.43 15.11
C LYS A 60 -2.51 -27.64 15.45
N LYS A 61 -2.28 -28.75 14.74
CA LYS A 61 -2.86 -30.06 15.08
C LYS A 61 -1.86 -30.90 15.86
N ARG A 62 -2.36 -31.55 16.90
CA ARG A 62 -1.62 -32.51 17.73
C ARG A 62 -1.23 -33.74 16.89
N SER A 63 0.03 -34.18 16.99
CA SER A 63 0.57 -35.30 16.22
C SER A 63 0.00 -36.64 16.66
N VAL A 64 0.03 -37.64 15.76
CA VAL A 64 -0.20 -39.05 16.09
C VAL A 64 0.72 -39.42 17.26
N ASN A 65 0.19 -39.93 18.37
CA ASN A 65 0.86 -40.19 19.67
C ASN A 65 0.92 -39.06 20.70
N SER A 66 0.23 -37.94 20.53
CA SER A 66 0.10 -36.99 21.64
C SER A 66 -1.02 -37.44 22.60
N TYR A 67 -0.67 -37.59 23.87
CA TYR A 67 -1.61 -37.86 24.95
C TYR A 67 -1.66 -36.69 25.91
N ASP A 68 -2.72 -36.62 26.71
CA ASP A 68 -2.84 -35.58 27.71
C ASP A 68 -2.50 -35.99 29.14
N LEU A 69 -2.84 -35.12 30.11
CA LEU A 69 -2.54 -35.37 31.51
C LEU A 69 -3.43 -36.46 32.13
N ASP A 70 -4.63 -36.67 31.60
CA ASP A 70 -5.52 -37.77 31.99
C ASP A 70 -5.34 -39.04 31.13
N GLY A 71 -4.59 -38.92 30.03
CA GLY A 71 -4.15 -40.03 29.20
C GLY A 71 -5.03 -40.28 27.98
N ASP A 72 -5.92 -39.34 27.64
CA ASP A 72 -6.68 -39.40 26.38
C ASP A 72 -5.80 -39.13 25.15
N GLU A 73 -6.20 -39.70 24.00
CA GLU A 73 -5.52 -39.50 22.72
C GLU A 73 -5.98 -38.16 22.11
N ARG A 74 -5.04 -37.22 21.92
CA ARG A 74 -5.32 -35.89 21.37
C ARG A 74 -5.08 -35.77 19.87
N VAL A 75 -4.91 -36.88 19.17
CA VAL A 75 -4.53 -36.87 17.75
C VAL A 75 -5.55 -36.10 16.93
N GLY A 76 -5.07 -35.11 16.16
CA GLY A 76 -5.92 -34.25 15.35
C GLY A 76 -6.59 -33.10 16.10
N GLN A 77 -6.46 -33.00 17.43
CA GLN A 77 -6.97 -31.85 18.19
C GLN A 77 -6.20 -30.58 17.82
N GLU A 78 -6.94 -29.51 17.55
CA GLU A 78 -6.41 -28.19 17.27
C GLU A 78 -6.06 -27.43 18.55
N TYR A 79 -4.97 -26.69 18.53
CA TYR A 79 -4.57 -25.80 19.62
C TYR A 79 -3.86 -24.56 19.08
N LEU A 80 -4.02 -23.45 19.79
CA LEU A 80 -3.38 -22.18 19.43
C LEU A 80 -1.92 -22.15 19.90
N VAL A 81 -1.04 -21.67 19.04
CA VAL A 81 0.37 -21.41 19.31
C VAL A 81 0.66 -19.95 19.00
N MET A 82 1.24 -19.21 19.95
CA MET A 82 1.71 -17.85 19.69
C MET A 82 2.97 -17.91 18.82
N VAL A 83 3.01 -17.14 17.73
CA VAL A 83 4.14 -17.10 16.79
C VAL A 83 4.87 -15.77 16.88
N ASP A 84 4.24 -14.69 16.46
CA ASP A 84 4.89 -13.37 16.38
C ASP A 84 4.69 -12.54 17.65
N GLY A 85 3.77 -12.95 18.53
CA GLY A 85 3.39 -12.22 19.74
C GLY A 85 2.79 -10.84 19.43
N ASP A 86 2.88 -9.92 20.37
CA ASP A 86 2.30 -8.56 20.27
C ASP A 86 3.24 -7.53 19.62
N ASN A 87 4.24 -8.00 18.86
CA ASN A 87 5.20 -7.14 18.17
C ASN A 87 4.48 -6.30 17.11
N PRO A 88 4.79 -5.00 16.97
CA PRO A 88 4.22 -4.21 15.92
C PRO A 88 4.82 -4.60 14.56
N ILE A 89 4.06 -4.39 13.49
CA ILE A 89 4.51 -4.71 12.14
C ILE A 89 4.86 -3.46 11.35
N PRO A 90 5.84 -3.55 10.44
CA PRO A 90 6.18 -2.45 9.56
C PRO A 90 5.09 -2.23 8.50
N VAL A 91 4.74 -0.97 8.27
CA VAL A 91 3.72 -0.54 7.30
C VAL A 91 4.20 0.65 6.47
N PHE A 92 3.71 0.76 5.24
CA PHE A 92 3.79 1.98 4.44
C PHE A 92 2.65 2.92 4.81
N LEU A 93 2.93 4.21 4.93
CA LEU A 93 1.91 5.22 5.20
C LEU A 93 1.34 5.77 3.89
N THR A 94 0.04 6.06 3.92
CA THR A 94 -0.65 6.76 2.84
C THR A 94 -1.36 7.99 3.40
N HIS A 95 -1.46 9.04 2.60
CA HIS A 95 -2.19 10.25 2.98
C HIS A 95 -3.26 10.60 1.95
N TYR A 96 -4.34 11.21 2.45
CA TYR A 96 -5.47 11.59 1.63
C TYR A 96 -5.19 12.92 0.90
N GLU A 97 -5.36 12.93 -0.42
CA GLU A 97 -5.16 14.09 -1.27
C GLU A 97 -6.41 14.43 -2.09
N PHE A 98 -7.36 15.13 -1.47
CA PHE A 98 -8.63 15.50 -2.12
C PHE A 98 -8.49 16.27 -3.45
N ASN A 99 -7.44 17.10 -3.58
CA ASN A 99 -7.13 17.86 -4.79
C ASN A 99 -5.77 17.44 -5.38
N GLY A 100 -5.34 16.21 -5.11
CA GLY A 100 -4.10 15.67 -5.65
C GLY A 100 -4.22 15.32 -7.13
N ASN A 101 -3.11 14.82 -7.68
CA ASN A 101 -3.14 14.23 -9.01
C ASN A 101 -4.03 12.97 -9.04
N GLN A 102 -4.49 12.59 -10.23
CA GLN A 102 -5.16 11.30 -10.40
C GLN A 102 -4.19 10.17 -10.04
N LYS A 103 -4.71 9.18 -9.31
CA LYS A 103 -3.97 7.99 -8.93
C LYS A 103 -4.80 6.75 -9.21
N GLN A 104 -4.15 5.72 -9.69
CA GLN A 104 -4.75 4.43 -9.94
C GLN A 104 -4.02 3.37 -9.12
N MET A 105 -4.78 2.57 -8.38
CA MET A 105 -4.29 1.42 -7.64
C MET A 105 -4.57 0.17 -8.49
N ILE A 106 -3.50 -0.52 -8.87
CA ILE A 106 -3.54 -1.85 -9.48
C ILE A 106 -3.38 -2.87 -8.35
N GLU A 107 -4.35 -3.75 -8.20
CA GLU A 107 -4.39 -4.80 -7.19
C GLU A 107 -4.32 -6.17 -7.85
N PHE A 108 -3.39 -7.01 -7.39
CA PHE A 108 -3.27 -8.39 -7.83
C PHE A 108 -3.92 -9.32 -6.80
N VAL A 109 -4.81 -10.19 -7.27
CA VAL A 109 -5.57 -11.14 -6.45
C VAL A 109 -5.28 -12.55 -6.92
N GLY A 110 -4.82 -13.40 -6.01
CA GLY A 110 -4.39 -14.76 -6.31
C GLY A 110 -3.09 -15.09 -5.60
N ASP A 111 -2.77 -16.36 -5.58
CA ASP A 111 -1.74 -16.92 -4.69
C ASP A 111 -0.42 -17.09 -5.44
N ASN A 112 -0.52 -17.50 -6.69
CA ASN A 112 0.62 -17.63 -7.57
C ASN A 112 0.66 -16.46 -8.55
N ILE A 113 1.15 -15.31 -8.08
CA ILE A 113 1.29 -14.14 -8.94
C ILE A 113 2.64 -14.20 -9.65
N ASN A 114 2.68 -14.99 -10.71
CA ASN A 114 3.82 -15.14 -11.60
C ASN A 114 3.40 -14.90 -13.06
N GLY A 115 4.36 -14.53 -13.91
CA GLY A 115 4.11 -14.32 -15.34
C GLY A 115 4.37 -12.88 -15.78
N GLU A 116 3.67 -12.47 -16.83
CA GLU A 116 3.83 -11.16 -17.44
C GLU A 116 2.45 -10.54 -17.70
N ILE A 117 2.37 -9.21 -17.60
CA ILE A 117 1.16 -8.45 -17.92
C ILE A 117 1.47 -7.35 -18.91
N LYS A 118 0.46 -6.86 -19.62
CA LYS A 118 0.51 -5.54 -20.25
C LYS A 118 -0.48 -4.60 -19.60
N LEU A 119 -0.10 -3.34 -19.50
CA LEU A 119 -1.00 -2.26 -19.11
C LEU A 119 -1.41 -1.49 -20.35
N ILE A 120 -2.72 -1.28 -20.51
CA ILE A 120 -3.30 -0.62 -21.66
C ILE A 120 -3.99 0.67 -21.20
N LEU A 121 -3.65 1.79 -21.84
CA LEU A 121 -4.25 3.10 -21.54
C LEU A 121 -4.57 3.87 -22.81
N GLY A 122 -5.85 4.18 -23.00
CA GLY A 122 -6.32 4.90 -24.19
C GLY A 122 -5.98 4.18 -25.50
N GLY A 123 -5.97 2.84 -25.49
CA GLY A 123 -5.63 1.99 -26.64
C GLY A 123 -4.13 1.83 -26.92
N ASN A 124 -3.24 2.40 -26.11
CA ASN A 124 -1.80 2.14 -26.18
C ASN A 124 -1.42 1.07 -25.14
N GLU A 125 -0.64 0.07 -25.54
CA GLU A 125 -0.19 -1.02 -24.69
C GLU A 125 1.30 -0.91 -24.36
N THR A 126 1.68 -1.32 -23.14
CA THR A 126 3.09 -1.46 -22.77
C THR A 126 3.72 -2.69 -23.45
N ASP A 127 5.05 -2.74 -23.43
CA ASP A 127 5.74 -4.03 -23.50
C ASP A 127 5.29 -4.94 -22.33
N PHE A 128 5.54 -6.25 -22.42
CA PHE A 128 5.30 -7.16 -21.29
C PHE A 128 6.11 -6.74 -20.07
N ILE A 129 5.43 -6.65 -18.92
CA ILE A 129 6.00 -6.36 -17.61
C ILE A 129 6.07 -7.67 -16.85
N SER A 130 7.29 -8.14 -16.57
CA SER A 130 7.55 -9.32 -15.73
C SER A 130 7.06 -9.06 -14.30
N LEU A 131 6.27 -10.00 -13.79
CA LEU A 131 5.82 -10.07 -12.39
C LEU A 131 6.79 -10.86 -11.51
N VAL A 132 7.97 -11.24 -12.01
CA VAL A 132 8.98 -11.87 -11.18
C VAL A 132 9.56 -10.81 -10.23
N ALA A 133 9.51 -11.05 -8.91
CA ALA A 133 9.87 -10.08 -7.87
C ALA A 133 11.15 -9.26 -8.10
N LYS A 134 12.20 -9.86 -8.69
CA LYS A 134 13.47 -9.17 -8.99
C LYS A 134 13.34 -8.09 -10.08
N ASP A 135 12.36 -8.21 -10.95
CA ASP A 135 12.10 -7.36 -12.11
C ASP A 135 10.98 -6.34 -11.83
N VAL A 136 10.15 -6.59 -10.80
CA VAL A 136 9.07 -5.72 -10.32
C VAL A 136 9.66 -4.57 -9.50
N THR A 137 10.26 -3.59 -10.20
CA THR A 137 10.79 -2.36 -9.59
C THR A 137 10.05 -1.13 -10.07
N SER A 138 10.00 -0.09 -9.25
CA SER A 138 9.34 1.18 -9.61
C SER A 138 9.94 1.75 -10.89
N GLU A 139 11.24 1.60 -11.08
CA GLU A 139 11.98 2.09 -12.24
C GLU A 139 11.59 1.31 -13.52
N ASN A 140 11.49 -0.02 -13.44
CA ASN A 140 11.13 -0.85 -14.58
C ASN A 140 9.69 -0.59 -15.03
N ILE A 141 8.76 -0.51 -14.08
CA ILE A 141 7.35 -0.23 -14.38
C ILE A 141 7.19 1.19 -14.93
N THR A 142 7.86 2.17 -14.32
CA THR A 142 7.87 3.56 -14.84
C THR A 142 8.42 3.59 -16.26
N ALA A 143 9.56 2.95 -16.52
CA ALA A 143 10.17 2.91 -17.85
C ALA A 143 9.28 2.21 -18.90
N ALA A 144 8.51 1.18 -18.51
CA ALA A 144 7.57 0.52 -19.41
C ALA A 144 6.37 1.43 -19.74
N LEU A 145 5.83 2.13 -18.75
CA LEU A 145 4.67 2.99 -18.90
C LEU A 145 4.99 4.32 -19.61
N GLU A 146 6.15 4.93 -19.36
CA GLU A 146 6.57 6.18 -20.01
C GLU A 146 6.82 6.03 -21.53
N LYS A 147 6.98 4.78 -22.02
CA LYS A 147 7.01 4.49 -23.46
C LYS A 147 5.65 4.66 -24.15
N LEU A 148 4.55 4.67 -23.39
CA LEU A 148 3.23 4.89 -23.95
C LEU A 148 3.14 6.33 -24.50
N PRO A 149 2.73 6.52 -25.77
CA PRO A 149 2.60 7.85 -26.36
C PRO A 149 1.64 8.79 -25.60
N SER A 150 0.67 8.21 -24.89
CA SER A 150 -0.29 8.95 -24.04
C SER A 150 0.30 9.42 -22.72
N ILE A 151 1.41 8.84 -22.27
CA ILE A 151 2.05 9.18 -20.99
C ILE A 151 3.28 10.06 -21.21
N GLY A 152 4.27 9.58 -21.98
CA GLY A 152 5.55 10.25 -22.16
C GLY A 152 6.45 10.24 -20.92
N GLU A 153 7.67 10.77 -21.07
CA GLU A 153 8.71 10.76 -20.02
C GLU A 153 8.39 11.72 -18.85
N SER A 154 8.76 11.32 -17.63
CA SER A 154 8.64 12.11 -16.39
C SER A 154 7.21 12.50 -15.99
N ASN A 155 6.20 11.85 -16.57
CA ASN A 155 4.79 12.17 -16.35
C ASN A 155 4.08 11.18 -15.41
N MET A 156 4.83 10.33 -14.72
CA MET A 156 4.27 9.43 -13.74
C MET A 156 5.22 9.09 -12.60
N ARG A 157 4.63 8.53 -11.55
CA ARG A 157 5.34 7.99 -10.40
C ARG A 157 4.68 6.67 -10.01
N VAL A 158 5.50 5.64 -9.84
CA VAL A 158 5.04 4.31 -9.41
C VAL A 158 5.57 4.04 -7.99
N SER A 159 4.66 3.64 -7.10
CA SER A 159 4.98 3.09 -5.78
C SER A 159 4.54 1.62 -5.77
N ILE A 160 5.44 0.73 -5.35
CA ILE A 160 5.19 -0.71 -5.28
C ILE A 160 4.99 -1.11 -3.83
N PHE A 161 3.87 -1.76 -3.58
CA PHE A 161 3.55 -2.41 -2.32
C PHE A 161 3.32 -3.91 -2.59
N PRO A 162 3.42 -4.79 -1.59
CA PRO A 162 3.15 -6.21 -1.79
C PRO A 162 1.76 -6.43 -2.43
N GLY A 163 1.74 -7.07 -3.60
CA GLY A 163 0.51 -7.33 -4.36
C GLY A 163 -0.28 -6.09 -4.82
N ARG A 164 0.30 -4.89 -4.80
CA ARG A 164 -0.36 -3.64 -5.24
C ARG A 164 0.62 -2.64 -5.85
N TRP A 165 0.24 -2.01 -6.95
CA TRP A 165 0.97 -0.88 -7.52
C TRP A 165 0.12 0.38 -7.47
N LEU A 166 0.69 1.46 -6.95
CA LEU A 166 0.08 2.79 -7.00
C LEU A 166 0.76 3.61 -8.08
N ILE A 167 -0.01 3.99 -9.10
CA ILE A 167 0.42 4.83 -10.20
C ILE A 167 -0.16 6.23 -9.99
N GLU A 168 0.68 7.24 -9.89
CA GLU A 168 0.31 8.66 -9.83
C GLU A 168 0.73 9.37 -11.11
N PHE A 169 -0.20 10.08 -11.76
CA PHE A 169 0.10 10.89 -12.94
C PHE A 169 0.65 12.26 -12.52
N VAL A 170 1.89 12.57 -12.90
CA VAL A 170 2.59 13.79 -12.49
C VAL A 170 3.09 14.56 -13.71
N GLY A 171 3.93 15.59 -13.50
CA GLY A 171 4.51 16.35 -14.61
C GLY A 171 3.45 17.05 -15.45
N ASP A 172 3.49 16.84 -16.75
CA ASP A 172 2.53 17.41 -17.71
C ASP A 172 1.13 16.78 -17.59
N LEU A 173 1.01 15.61 -16.96
CA LEU A 173 -0.27 14.94 -16.67
C LEU A 173 -0.82 15.28 -15.28
N ALA A 174 -0.15 16.13 -14.51
CA ALA A 174 -0.64 16.56 -13.20
C ALA A 174 -2.01 17.25 -13.31
N GLY A 175 -2.98 16.79 -12.52
CA GLY A 175 -4.36 17.31 -12.53
C GLY A 175 -5.20 16.93 -13.76
N THR A 176 -4.68 16.05 -14.64
CA THR A 176 -5.46 15.45 -15.72
C THR A 176 -6.21 14.21 -15.22
N THR A 177 -7.34 13.91 -15.84
CA THR A 177 -8.10 12.68 -15.62
C THR A 177 -7.99 11.83 -16.88
N LEU A 178 -7.46 10.63 -16.72
CA LEU A 178 -7.31 9.60 -17.73
C LEU A 178 -8.23 8.42 -17.39
N ASP A 179 -8.52 7.58 -18.39
CA ASP A 179 -9.24 6.34 -18.16
C ASP A 179 -8.46 5.40 -17.24
N LEU A 180 -9.14 4.44 -16.61
CA LEU A 180 -8.47 3.39 -15.85
C LEU A 180 -7.63 2.52 -16.79
N PHE A 181 -6.48 2.04 -16.30
CA PHE A 181 -5.73 1.01 -17.02
C PHE A 181 -6.60 -0.22 -17.22
N GLU A 182 -6.57 -0.75 -18.44
CA GLU A 182 -6.95 -2.12 -18.73
C GLU A 182 -5.70 -3.01 -18.56
N VAL A 183 -5.91 -4.24 -18.14
CA VAL A 183 -4.83 -5.20 -17.88
C VAL A 183 -5.03 -6.38 -18.81
N ASP A 184 -4.05 -6.62 -19.68
CA ASP A 184 -4.00 -7.80 -20.52
C ASP A 184 -3.13 -8.86 -19.84
N LEU A 185 -3.75 -10.01 -19.56
CA LEU A 185 -3.14 -11.13 -18.87
C LEU A 185 -2.89 -12.25 -19.88
N HIS A 186 -1.79 -12.98 -19.71
CA HIS A 186 -1.60 -14.22 -20.45
C HIS A 186 -2.73 -15.22 -20.14
N GLU A 187 -3.12 -16.04 -21.11
CA GLU A 187 -4.24 -17.00 -20.97
C GLU A 187 -4.01 -18.05 -19.87
N ASP A 188 -2.75 -18.29 -19.53
CA ASP A 188 -2.31 -19.21 -18.47
C ASP A 188 -2.18 -18.56 -17.09
N ALA A 189 -2.53 -17.27 -16.94
CA ALA A 189 -2.44 -16.58 -15.66
C ALA A 189 -3.49 -17.12 -14.66
N GLU A 190 -3.04 -17.53 -13.48
CA GLU A 190 -3.90 -18.07 -12.40
C GLU A 190 -4.31 -16.99 -11.37
N PHE A 191 -4.18 -15.71 -11.72
CA PHE A 191 -4.51 -14.58 -10.86
C PHE A 191 -5.41 -13.56 -11.58
N GLN A 192 -6.06 -12.71 -10.79
CA GLN A 192 -6.89 -11.61 -11.26
C GLN A 192 -6.20 -10.27 -10.97
N VAL A 193 -6.55 -9.26 -11.76
CA VAL A 193 -6.08 -7.88 -11.54
C VAL A 193 -7.27 -6.95 -11.51
N HIS A 194 -7.28 -6.06 -10.51
CA HIS A 194 -8.29 -5.01 -10.36
C HIS A 194 -7.61 -3.65 -10.43
N VAL A 195 -8.17 -2.74 -11.23
CA VAL A 195 -7.70 -1.37 -11.32
C VAL A 195 -8.78 -0.45 -10.77
N SER A 196 -8.41 0.44 -9.86
CA SER A 196 -9.32 1.40 -9.25
C SER A 196 -8.69 2.78 -9.10
N GLU A 197 -9.50 3.84 -9.15
CA GLU A 197 -9.04 5.17 -8.81
C GLU A 197 -8.97 5.34 -7.28
N THR A 198 -7.97 6.06 -6.79
CA THR A 198 -7.83 6.36 -5.35
C THR A 198 -7.41 7.80 -5.10
N MET A 199 -7.88 8.35 -3.99
CA MET A 199 -7.46 9.67 -3.49
C MET A 199 -6.29 9.59 -2.51
N TRP A 200 -5.73 8.40 -2.29
CA TRP A 200 -4.67 8.17 -1.32
C TRP A 200 -3.33 8.06 -2.03
N ALA A 201 -2.39 8.92 -1.63
CA ALA A 201 -1.04 8.95 -2.14
C ALA A 201 -0.10 8.15 -1.23
N ASP A 202 1.00 7.68 -1.81
CA ASP A 202 2.15 7.19 -1.05
C ASP A 202 2.84 8.37 -0.35
N SER A 203 2.94 8.32 0.98
CA SER A 203 3.66 9.35 1.72
C SER A 203 5.18 9.14 1.70
N ARG A 204 5.64 7.95 1.28
CA ARG A 204 7.03 7.47 1.37
C ARG A 204 7.56 7.38 2.80
N GLU A 205 6.65 7.42 3.77
CA GLU A 205 6.96 7.23 5.18
C GLU A 205 6.59 5.81 5.59
N GLU A 206 7.32 5.30 6.57
CA GLU A 206 7.05 4.01 7.18
C GLU A 206 6.72 4.21 8.66
N ALA A 207 5.92 3.30 9.20
CA ALA A 207 5.61 3.24 10.62
C ALA A 207 5.52 1.80 11.10
N GLU A 208 5.33 1.64 12.40
CA GLU A 208 5.03 0.38 13.05
C GLU A 208 3.61 0.43 13.62
N VAL A 209 2.83 -0.64 13.40
CA VAL A 209 1.43 -0.75 13.85
C VAL A 209 1.23 -2.00 14.68
N HIS A 210 0.62 -1.86 15.85
CA HIS A 210 0.17 -2.96 16.69
C HIS A 210 -1.23 -3.43 16.31
N TYR A 211 -1.52 -4.71 16.48
CA TYR A 211 -2.89 -5.23 16.43
C TYR A 211 -3.40 -5.50 17.85
N PRO A 212 -4.57 -4.93 18.24
CA PRO A 212 -5.07 -5.05 19.61
C PRO A 212 -5.76 -6.38 19.90
N ILE A 213 -6.11 -7.13 18.86
CA ILE A 213 -6.78 -8.42 18.95
C ILE A 213 -5.83 -9.52 18.47
N LYS A 214 -5.98 -10.70 19.06
CA LYS A 214 -5.25 -11.88 18.58
C LYS A 214 -5.70 -12.19 17.16
N LEU A 215 -4.76 -12.06 16.24
CA LEU A 215 -4.92 -12.47 14.86
C LEU A 215 -4.53 -13.95 14.77
N ILE A 216 -5.48 -14.79 14.38
CA ILE A 216 -5.32 -16.25 14.34
C ILE A 216 -5.20 -16.66 12.88
N GLY A 217 -4.00 -17.04 12.48
CA GLY A 217 -3.75 -17.69 11.20
C GLY A 217 -4.05 -19.18 11.25
N GLU A 218 -4.29 -19.78 10.08
CA GLU A 218 -4.34 -21.22 9.92
C GLU A 218 -2.97 -21.73 9.47
N TYR A 219 -2.62 -22.97 9.81
CA TYR A 219 -1.43 -23.63 9.29
C TYR A 219 -1.90 -24.56 8.18
N ASP A 220 -1.63 -24.23 6.91
CA ASP A 220 -2.05 -25.01 5.73
C ASP A 220 -1.40 -26.40 5.67
N GLY A 221 -0.21 -26.54 6.23
CA GLY A 221 0.42 -27.81 6.58
C GLY A 221 1.07 -28.58 5.43
N ASP A 222 1.16 -28.01 4.24
CA ASP A 222 1.85 -28.59 3.08
C ASP A 222 3.24 -27.98 2.82
N ASP A 223 3.45 -26.69 3.10
CA ASP A 223 4.75 -26.02 2.92
C ASP A 223 5.34 -25.44 4.22
N ASN A 224 4.64 -25.61 5.35
CA ASN A 224 5.00 -25.07 6.67
C ASN A 224 4.99 -23.53 6.71
N ALA A 225 4.21 -22.90 5.83
CA ALA A 225 3.81 -21.50 5.90
C ALA A 225 2.67 -21.29 6.91
N ILE A 226 2.45 -20.03 7.25
CA ILE A 226 1.37 -19.60 8.11
C ILE A 226 0.40 -18.85 7.22
N ASN A 227 -0.86 -19.28 7.17
CA ASN A 227 -1.96 -18.52 6.60
C ASN A 227 -2.17 -17.33 7.47
N ASP A 228 -1.46 -16.27 7.13
CA ASP A 228 -1.40 -15.13 8.00
C ASP A 228 -2.75 -14.44 8.07
N ALA A 229 -3.19 -14.15 9.29
CA ALA A 229 -4.45 -13.47 9.53
C ALA A 229 -4.47 -12.06 8.92
N VAL A 230 -3.29 -11.49 8.65
CA VAL A 230 -3.10 -10.28 7.85
C VAL A 230 -2.07 -10.55 6.77
N ALA A 231 -2.48 -10.45 5.51
CA ALA A 231 -1.55 -10.58 4.39
C ALA A 231 -0.71 -9.31 4.17
N ALA A 232 0.44 -9.44 3.51
CA ALA A 232 1.18 -8.29 3.00
C ALA A 232 0.34 -7.50 1.97
N GLY A 233 0.49 -6.19 1.93
CA GLY A 233 -0.28 -5.33 1.03
C GLY A 233 -1.72 -5.05 1.50
N SER A 234 -2.12 -5.55 2.67
CA SER A 234 -3.43 -5.27 3.25
C SER A 234 -3.54 -3.79 3.61
N ILE A 235 -4.65 -3.16 3.25
CA ILE A 235 -4.91 -1.76 3.58
C ILE A 235 -5.61 -1.67 4.94
N GLY A 236 -5.10 -0.83 5.83
CA GLY A 236 -5.71 -0.61 7.15
C GLY A 236 -5.69 0.83 7.61
N THR A 237 -6.26 1.06 8.78
CA THR A 237 -6.18 2.33 9.51
C THR A 237 -5.72 2.09 10.94
N ALA A 238 -5.03 3.06 11.52
CA ALA A 238 -4.55 2.99 12.90
C ALA A 238 -4.71 4.31 13.64
N GLU A 239 -4.89 4.22 14.95
CA GLU A 239 -4.96 5.35 15.87
C GLU A 239 -3.76 5.36 16.82
N TRP A 240 -3.31 6.55 17.22
CA TRP A 240 -2.18 6.68 18.13
C TRP A 240 -2.60 6.60 19.60
N PHE A 241 -1.98 5.69 20.34
CA PHE A 241 -2.18 5.50 21.78
C PHE A 241 -0.91 5.89 22.56
N PRO A 242 -0.98 6.88 23.48
CA PRO A 242 0.17 7.27 24.29
C PRO A 242 0.78 6.08 25.05
N GLY A 243 2.09 5.87 24.86
CA GLY A 243 2.83 4.78 25.51
C GLY A 243 2.77 3.43 24.78
N ILE A 244 1.96 3.31 23.72
CA ILE A 244 1.86 2.10 22.90
C ILE A 244 2.39 2.39 21.48
N GLY A 245 1.86 3.41 20.81
CA GLY A 245 2.15 3.69 19.39
C GLY A 245 0.88 3.65 18.55
N TYR A 246 1.00 3.37 17.25
CA TYR A 246 -0.16 3.17 16.39
C TYR A 246 -0.77 1.79 16.63
N VAL A 247 -2.09 1.73 16.78
CA VAL A 247 -2.85 0.50 16.96
C VAL A 247 -3.90 0.42 15.86
N SER A 248 -3.88 -0.67 15.10
CA SER A 248 -4.83 -0.93 14.02
C SER A 248 -6.25 -1.01 14.57
N ASN A 249 -7.17 -0.30 13.93
CA ASN A 249 -8.60 -0.36 14.23
C ASN A 249 -9.40 -1.00 13.08
N LEU A 250 -8.84 -1.06 11.88
CA LEU A 250 -9.41 -1.70 10.69
C LEU A 250 -8.27 -2.23 9.83
N ASN A 251 -8.44 -3.44 9.32
CA ASN A 251 -7.56 -3.99 8.31
C ASN A 251 -8.41 -4.75 7.28
N GLU A 252 -8.10 -4.55 6.01
CA GLU A 252 -8.66 -5.31 4.91
C GLU A 252 -8.32 -6.79 5.06
N CYS A 253 -9.32 -7.64 4.88
CA CYS A 253 -9.10 -9.07 4.67
C CYS A 253 -8.84 -9.28 3.19
N ARG A 254 -7.61 -9.60 2.81
CA ARG A 254 -7.32 -10.05 1.44
C ARG A 254 -7.50 -11.56 1.40
N GLU A 255 -8.33 -12.03 0.47
CA GLU A 255 -8.48 -13.45 0.17
C GLU A 255 -7.21 -13.92 -0.54
N TYR A 256 -6.19 -14.26 0.23
CA TYR A 256 -5.12 -15.11 -0.22
C TYR A 256 -5.40 -16.51 0.31
N ASN A 257 -5.24 -17.52 -0.53
CA ASN A 257 -5.02 -18.86 -0.03
C ASN A 257 -3.71 -18.83 0.80
N GLY A 258 -3.56 -19.82 1.66
CA GLY A 258 -2.75 -19.77 2.86
C GLY A 258 -1.28 -19.36 2.82
N ASP A 259 -0.62 -19.24 1.67
CA ASP A 259 0.84 -19.04 1.66
C ASP A 259 1.29 -17.59 1.92
N GLY A 260 0.34 -16.63 1.94
CA GLY A 260 0.62 -15.22 2.22
C GLY A 260 1.58 -14.56 1.22
N THR A 261 1.80 -15.18 0.04
CA THR A 261 2.77 -14.69 -0.94
C THR A 261 2.13 -14.26 -2.25
N PRO A 262 1.88 -12.95 -2.37
CA PRO A 262 2.42 -12.24 -3.51
C PRO A 262 3.62 -11.44 -3.04
N ASN A 263 4.76 -12.13 -2.93
CA ASN A 263 6.04 -11.44 -3.07
C ASN A 263 6.16 -10.98 -4.53
N LEU A 264 5.37 -9.97 -4.91
CA LEU A 264 5.62 -9.11 -6.06
C LEU A 264 6.55 -7.99 -5.64
#